data_AF-A0A829YCN9-F1
#
_entry.id   AF-A0A829YCN9-F1
#
_cell.length_a   1.000
_cell.length_b   1.000
_cell.length_c   1.000
_cell.angle_alpha   90.00
_cell.angle_beta   90.00
_cell.angle_gamma   90.00
#
_symmetry.space_group_name_H-M   'P 1'
#
loop_
_entity.id
_entity.type
_entity.pdbx_description
1 polymer ?
#
loop_
_entity_poly.entity_id
_entity_poly.type
_entity_poly.pdbx_seq_one_letter_code
_entity_poly.pdbx_strand_id
1 'polypeptide(L)'
;MVLPSPPQDKAMMVVYREYAEPTKLAAKIDVDGTQIFAVPQQGFAHAVVDPGKHKLAIRWPAASGTPGWQGDAEWQPGQTYYYQLRGTSGHGWYFQSSLDAAEEGLAHATLKSCCRLITEMKSNATLATAQPLEPAARRTINLANITPEMLDSEVIAAIGSPDHVSSKSTGKKGIPFYFGSDTRRVSWSYSGVGYVVFSRNEYNGELRVFETKEDASAP
;
A
#
# COMPACT_ATOMS: atom_id res chain seq x y z
N MET A 1 -16.85 10.85 -18.64
CA MET A 1 -17.03 9.54 -17.98
C MET A 1 -17.71 9.76 -16.65
N VAL A 2 -18.73 8.97 -16.34
CA VAL A 2 -19.48 9.04 -15.08
C VAL A 2 -19.34 7.66 -14.44
N LEU A 3 -18.73 7.58 -13.26
CA LEU A 3 -18.72 6.37 -12.46
C LEU A 3 -20.07 6.24 -11.74
N PRO A 4 -20.59 5.01 -11.54
CA PRO A 4 -21.76 4.83 -10.70
C PRO A 4 -21.45 5.24 -9.25
N SER A 5 -22.45 5.71 -8.51
CA SER A 5 -22.29 5.96 -7.08
C SER A 5 -22.11 4.64 -6.31
N PRO A 6 -21.27 4.59 -5.27
CA PRO A 6 -21.16 3.41 -4.40
C PRO A 6 -22.51 3.13 -3.70
N PRO A 7 -22.89 1.85 -3.50
CA PRO A 7 -23.98 1.49 -2.60
C PRO A 7 -23.74 2.03 -1.17
N GLN A 8 -24.80 2.32 -0.42
CA GLN A 8 -24.68 2.93 0.91
C GLN A 8 -23.97 2.04 1.94
N ASP A 9 -24.03 0.71 1.79
CA ASP A 9 -23.45 -0.29 2.69
C ASP A 9 -22.10 -0.84 2.19
N LYS A 10 -21.60 -0.31 1.07
CA LYS A 10 -20.35 -0.74 0.42
C LYS A 10 -19.43 0.43 0.16
N ALA A 11 -18.17 0.16 -0.10
CA ALA A 11 -17.28 1.14 -0.70
C ALA A 11 -17.10 0.84 -2.20
N MET A 12 -16.64 1.82 -2.96
CA MET A 12 -16.17 1.62 -4.33
C MET A 12 -14.68 1.88 -4.40
N MET A 13 -13.92 0.90 -4.87
CA MET A 13 -12.52 1.05 -5.20
C MET A 13 -12.37 1.27 -6.70
N VAL A 14 -11.63 2.30 -7.10
CA VAL A 14 -11.28 2.59 -8.49
C VAL A 14 -9.76 2.53 -8.61
N VAL A 15 -9.25 1.64 -9.47
CA VAL A 15 -7.82 1.56 -9.76
C VAL A 15 -7.59 1.93 -11.20
N TYR A 16 -6.68 2.86 -11.43
CA TYR A 16 -6.31 3.31 -12.76
C TYR A 16 -4.80 3.26 -12.97
N ARG A 17 -4.44 3.11 -14.23
CA ARG A 17 -3.05 3.04 -14.68
C ARG A 17 -2.87 3.97 -15.86
N GLU A 18 -2.43 5.19 -15.54
CA GLU A 18 -2.00 6.16 -16.56
C GLU A 18 -0.70 5.68 -17.21
N TYR A 19 0.31 5.40 -16.39
CA TYR A 19 1.58 4.82 -16.83
C TYR A 19 2.22 3.98 -15.72
N ALA A 20 2.60 2.75 -16.06
CA ALA A 20 3.44 1.93 -15.22
C ALA A 20 4.19 0.89 -16.06
N GLU A 21 5.45 0.64 -15.76
CA GLU A 21 6.16 -0.50 -16.33
C GLU A 21 5.82 -1.79 -15.60
N PRO A 22 5.71 -2.94 -16.31
CA PRO A 22 5.84 -3.13 -17.76
C PRO A 22 4.58 -2.76 -18.57
N THR A 23 4.71 -1.91 -19.59
CA THR A 23 3.57 -1.32 -20.35
C THR A 23 2.74 -2.33 -21.17
N LYS A 24 3.33 -3.46 -21.59
CA LYS A 24 2.66 -4.48 -22.42
C LYS A 24 1.89 -5.54 -21.63
N LEU A 25 2.00 -5.56 -20.30
CA LEU A 25 1.36 -6.54 -19.44
C LEU A 25 0.33 -5.85 -18.55
N ALA A 26 -0.78 -6.53 -18.25
CA ALA A 26 -1.75 -6.03 -17.28
C ALA A 26 -1.30 -6.37 -15.85
N ALA A 27 -1.41 -5.39 -14.95
CA ALA A 27 -1.18 -5.61 -13.53
C ALA A 27 -2.44 -6.19 -12.90
N LYS A 28 -2.31 -7.27 -12.14
CA LYS A 28 -3.43 -7.89 -11.42
C LYS A 28 -3.58 -7.18 -10.08
N ILE A 29 -4.81 -6.79 -9.77
CA ILE A 29 -5.16 -6.22 -8.47
C ILE A 29 -5.88 -7.29 -7.68
N ASP A 30 -5.35 -7.58 -6.50
CA ASP A 30 -5.98 -8.45 -5.53
C ASP A 30 -6.43 -7.66 -4.32
N VAL A 31 -7.55 -8.09 -3.75
CA VAL A 31 -8.08 -7.66 -2.46
C VAL A 31 -8.26 -8.93 -1.62
N ASP A 32 -7.65 -8.97 -0.44
CA ASP A 32 -7.67 -10.11 0.47
C ASP A 32 -7.26 -11.44 -0.20
N GLY A 33 -6.22 -11.36 -1.04
CA GLY A 33 -5.69 -12.51 -1.80
C GLY A 33 -6.54 -12.94 -3.00
N THR A 34 -7.69 -12.30 -3.24
CA THR A 34 -8.58 -12.61 -4.37
C THR A 34 -8.36 -11.60 -5.50
N GLN A 35 -8.05 -12.08 -6.70
CA GLN A 35 -7.88 -11.22 -7.87
C GLN A 35 -9.23 -10.62 -8.31
N ILE A 36 -9.34 -9.30 -8.30
CA ILE A 36 -10.59 -8.59 -8.63
C ILE A 36 -10.61 -8.18 -10.10
N PHE A 37 -9.50 -7.65 -10.61
CA PHE A 37 -9.35 -7.29 -12.02
C PHE A 37 -7.88 -7.21 -12.44
N ALA A 38 -7.65 -7.04 -13.74
CA ALA A 38 -6.34 -6.80 -14.32
C ALA A 38 -6.35 -5.48 -15.12
N VAL A 39 -5.42 -4.57 -14.81
CA VAL A 39 -5.37 -3.22 -15.35
C VAL A 39 -4.21 -3.11 -16.37
N PRO A 40 -4.48 -3.20 -17.69
CA PRO A 40 -3.52 -2.81 -18.71
C PRO A 40 -3.19 -1.31 -18.66
N GLN A 41 -2.13 -0.94 -19.37
CA GLN A 41 -1.71 0.44 -19.56
C GLN A 41 -2.86 1.29 -20.12
N GLN A 42 -2.95 2.55 -19.65
CA GLN A 42 -4.00 3.51 -20.02
C GLN A 42 -5.41 2.96 -19.80
N GLY A 43 -5.58 2.23 -18.72
CA GLY A 43 -6.84 1.61 -18.37
C GLY A 43 -7.21 1.85 -16.92
N PHE A 44 -8.49 1.73 -16.62
CA PHE A 44 -8.97 1.65 -15.25
C PHE A 44 -10.09 0.63 -15.08
N ALA A 45 -10.29 0.20 -13.84
CA ALA A 45 -11.39 -0.65 -13.42
C ALA A 45 -11.90 -0.17 -12.07
N HIS A 46 -13.13 -0.55 -11.74
CA HIS A 46 -13.70 -0.30 -10.42
C HIS A 46 -14.36 -1.57 -9.87
N ALA A 47 -14.43 -1.65 -8.56
CA ALA A 47 -15.01 -2.73 -7.80
C ALA A 47 -15.84 -2.17 -6.66
N VAL A 48 -16.99 -2.79 -6.40
CA VAL A 48 -17.71 -2.60 -5.13
C VAL A 48 -17.09 -3.56 -4.12
N VAL A 49 -16.71 -3.04 -2.96
CA VAL A 49 -15.97 -3.75 -1.92
C VAL A 49 -16.67 -3.59 -0.58
N ASP A 50 -16.48 -4.55 0.31
CA ASP A 50 -16.97 -4.43 1.69
C ASP A 50 -16.21 -3.28 2.41
N PRO A 51 -16.85 -2.54 3.32
CA PRO A 51 -16.15 -1.59 4.17
C PRO A 51 -15.28 -2.31 5.23
N GLY A 52 -14.22 -1.67 5.68
CA GLY A 52 -13.30 -2.21 6.70
C GLY A 52 -11.84 -2.16 6.26
N LYS A 53 -10.99 -2.95 6.94
CA LYS A 53 -9.56 -3.09 6.64
C LYS A 53 -9.34 -4.24 5.65
N HIS A 54 -8.62 -3.98 4.58
CA HIS A 54 -8.35 -4.94 3.51
C HIS A 54 -6.88 -4.96 3.13
N LYS A 55 -6.39 -6.13 2.71
CA LYS A 55 -5.07 -6.29 2.12
C LYS A 55 -5.16 -6.08 0.61
N LEU A 56 -4.44 -5.08 0.10
CA LEU A 56 -4.29 -4.83 -1.31
C LEU A 56 -2.98 -5.42 -1.83
N ALA A 57 -3.02 -6.00 -3.03
CA ALA A 57 -1.81 -6.42 -3.71
C ALA A 57 -1.82 -6.08 -5.20
N ILE A 58 -0.66 -5.71 -5.73
CA ILE A 58 -0.37 -5.69 -7.16
C ILE A 58 0.46 -6.94 -7.46
N ARG A 59 0.02 -7.73 -8.45
CA ARG A 59 0.82 -8.83 -9.01
C ARG A 59 1.03 -8.63 -10.50
N TRP A 60 2.28 -8.77 -10.92
CA TRP A 60 2.64 -8.84 -12.33
C TRP A 60 2.75 -10.30 -12.79
N PRO A 61 2.56 -10.58 -14.09
CA PRO A 61 2.90 -11.88 -14.65
C PRO A 61 4.37 -12.22 -14.37
N ALA A 62 4.69 -13.47 -14.01
CA ALA A 62 6.05 -13.88 -13.67
C ALA A 62 7.10 -13.52 -14.75
N ALA A 63 6.70 -13.59 -16.03
CA ALA A 63 7.53 -13.21 -17.17
C ALA A 63 7.97 -11.73 -17.19
N SER A 64 7.37 -10.86 -16.38
CA SER A 64 7.77 -9.46 -16.26
C SER A 64 9.07 -9.25 -15.47
N GLY A 65 9.43 -10.19 -14.60
CA GLY A 65 10.50 -9.98 -13.59
C GLY A 65 10.22 -8.83 -12.61
N THR A 66 9.04 -8.21 -12.65
CA THR A 66 8.67 -7.07 -11.80
C THR A 66 8.11 -7.58 -10.48
N PRO A 67 8.68 -7.18 -9.33
CA PRO A 67 8.11 -7.56 -8.04
C PRO A 67 6.71 -6.99 -7.88
N GLY A 68 5.85 -7.71 -7.17
CA GLY A 68 4.55 -7.22 -6.76
C GLY A 68 4.66 -6.12 -5.71
N TRP A 69 3.51 -5.58 -5.32
CA TRP A 69 3.37 -4.67 -4.19
C TRP A 69 2.26 -5.19 -3.27
N GLN A 70 2.37 -4.93 -1.97
CA GLN A 70 1.31 -5.21 -1.01
C GLN A 70 1.17 -4.02 -0.05
N GLY A 71 -0.05 -3.76 0.39
CA GLY A 71 -0.34 -2.74 1.39
C GLY A 71 -1.73 -2.92 2.00
N ASP A 72 -2.06 -2.04 2.94
CA ASP A 72 -3.33 -2.03 3.64
C ASP A 72 -4.20 -0.88 3.13
N ALA A 73 -5.51 -1.10 3.08
CA ALA A 73 -6.51 -0.08 2.83
C ALA A 73 -7.61 -0.17 3.88
N GLU A 74 -8.17 0.99 4.24
CA GLU A 74 -9.33 1.08 5.12
C GLU A 74 -10.43 1.87 4.40
N TRP A 75 -11.58 1.23 4.20
CA TRP A 75 -12.69 1.77 3.43
C TRP A 75 -13.92 1.97 4.28
N GLN A 76 -14.57 3.11 4.10
CA GLN A 76 -15.82 3.48 4.75
C GLN A 76 -17.00 3.25 3.80
N PRO A 77 -18.19 2.88 4.33
CA PRO A 77 -19.38 2.68 3.52
C PRO A 77 -19.81 3.98 2.82
N GLY A 78 -20.34 3.86 1.60
CA GLY A 78 -20.82 4.96 0.77
C GLY A 78 -19.72 5.84 0.15
N GLN A 79 -18.45 5.45 0.25
CA GLN A 79 -17.31 6.24 -0.26
C GLN A 79 -16.66 5.61 -1.49
N THR A 80 -16.08 6.47 -2.35
CA THR A 80 -15.28 6.04 -3.50
C THR A 80 -13.81 6.36 -3.26
N TYR A 81 -12.95 5.36 -3.41
CA TYR A 81 -11.51 5.45 -3.22
C TYR A 81 -10.79 5.27 -4.55
N TYR A 82 -9.88 6.19 -4.85
CA TYR A 82 -9.11 6.17 -6.09
C TYR A 82 -7.67 5.76 -5.81
N TYR A 83 -7.15 4.88 -6.66
CA TYR A 83 -5.78 4.38 -6.55
C TYR A 83 -5.08 4.46 -7.91
N GLN A 84 -3.92 5.10 -7.91
CA GLN A 84 -3.04 5.14 -9.08
C GLN A 84 -2.03 4.01 -8.98
N LEU A 85 -2.02 3.14 -9.98
CA LEU A 85 -0.96 2.18 -10.17
C LEU A 85 0.23 2.89 -10.79
N ARG A 86 1.37 2.87 -10.09
CA ARG A 86 2.65 3.39 -10.57
C ARG A 86 3.65 2.27 -10.74
N GLY A 87 4.50 2.40 -11.77
CA GLY A 87 5.57 1.47 -12.03
C GLY A 87 6.72 2.15 -12.75
N THR A 88 7.94 2.01 -12.26
CA THR A 88 9.14 2.57 -12.87
C THR A 88 10.20 1.49 -13.06
N SER A 89 10.94 1.50 -14.18
CA SER A 89 12.22 0.81 -14.30
C SER A 89 13.36 1.74 -13.93
N GLY A 90 14.34 1.21 -13.20
CA GLY A 90 15.63 1.85 -12.96
C GLY A 90 16.70 1.34 -13.94
N HIS A 91 17.93 1.79 -13.74
CA HIS A 91 19.11 1.16 -14.37
C HIS A 91 19.39 -0.20 -13.72
N GLY A 92 19.56 -1.24 -14.54
CA GLY A 92 19.48 -2.63 -14.08
C GLY A 92 18.02 -3.05 -13.93
N TRP A 93 17.73 -4.35 -13.87
CA TRP A 93 16.37 -4.93 -13.85
C TRP A 93 15.54 -4.61 -12.59
N TYR A 94 15.75 -3.44 -11.98
CA TYR A 94 15.01 -2.93 -10.84
C TYR A 94 13.71 -2.32 -11.32
N PHE A 95 12.62 -3.03 -11.08
CA PHE A 95 11.29 -2.49 -11.22
C PHE A 95 10.72 -2.22 -9.84
N GLN A 96 10.08 -1.06 -9.69
CA GLN A 96 9.30 -0.74 -8.50
C GLN A 96 7.87 -0.53 -8.93
N SER A 97 6.93 -1.15 -8.20
CA SER A 97 5.50 -0.93 -8.36
C SER A 97 4.90 -0.44 -7.05
N SER A 98 3.90 0.44 -7.15
CA SER A 98 3.09 0.85 -6.00
C SER A 98 1.66 1.12 -6.41
N LEU A 99 0.77 1.05 -5.42
CA LEU A 99 -0.62 1.46 -5.53
C LEU A 99 -0.81 2.64 -4.58
N ASP A 100 -0.80 3.85 -5.13
CA ASP A 100 -0.87 5.08 -4.34
C ASP A 100 -2.31 5.57 -4.28
N ALA A 101 -2.81 5.95 -3.10
CA ALA A 101 -4.09 6.63 -2.99
C ALA A 101 -4.04 7.98 -3.74
N ALA A 102 -5.08 8.27 -4.50
CA ALA A 102 -5.20 9.48 -5.31
C ALA A 102 -6.36 10.35 -4.81
N GLU A 103 -6.17 11.66 -4.89
CA GLU A 103 -7.24 12.62 -4.65
C GLU A 103 -8.31 12.51 -5.74
N GLU A 104 -9.60 12.57 -5.37
CA GLU A 104 -10.72 12.38 -6.28
C GLU A 104 -10.68 13.31 -7.50
N GLY A 105 -10.43 14.61 -7.30
CA GLY A 105 -10.39 15.59 -8.38
C GLY A 105 -9.31 15.28 -9.43
N LEU A 106 -8.11 14.90 -8.97
CA LEU A 106 -7.02 14.50 -9.84
C LEU A 106 -7.33 13.18 -10.56
N ALA A 107 -7.83 12.19 -9.83
CA ALA A 107 -8.23 10.91 -10.40
C ALA A 107 -9.29 11.09 -11.50
N HIS A 108 -10.31 11.93 -11.28
CA HIS A 108 -11.32 12.23 -12.29
C HIS A 108 -10.74 12.90 -13.53
N ALA A 109 -9.83 13.86 -13.36
CA ALA A 109 -9.16 14.52 -14.47
C ALA A 109 -8.34 13.51 -15.30
N THR A 110 -7.56 12.65 -14.64
CA THR A 110 -6.76 11.60 -15.29
C THR A 110 -7.64 10.57 -15.98
N LEU A 111 -8.67 10.05 -15.31
CA LEU A 111 -9.61 9.08 -15.89
C LEU A 111 -10.27 9.62 -17.17
N LYS A 112 -10.61 10.92 -17.21
CA LYS A 112 -11.19 11.56 -18.39
C LYS A 112 -10.19 11.71 -19.54
N SER A 113 -8.89 11.87 -19.26
CA SER A 113 -7.87 12.19 -20.27
C SER A 113 -7.15 10.98 -20.84
N CYS A 114 -6.86 9.94 -20.03
CA CYS A 114 -6.04 8.80 -20.45
C CYS A 114 -6.82 7.51 -20.68
N CYS A 115 -7.75 7.22 -19.77
CA CYS A 115 -7.90 5.84 -19.36
C CYS A 115 -9.23 5.25 -19.81
N ARG A 116 -9.15 4.14 -20.54
CA ARG A 116 -10.35 3.40 -20.98
C ARG A 116 -10.86 2.49 -19.88
N LEU A 117 -12.18 2.39 -19.75
CA LEU A 117 -12.80 1.39 -18.88
C LEU A 117 -12.55 0.02 -19.50
N ILE A 118 -11.98 -0.89 -18.74
CA ILE A 118 -11.44 -2.13 -19.33
C ILE A 118 -12.48 -3.24 -19.24
N THR A 119 -13.19 -3.37 -18.11
CA THR A 119 -14.37 -4.22 -17.91
C THR A 119 -14.97 -3.86 -16.55
N GLU A 120 -16.29 -3.73 -16.44
CA GLU A 120 -16.99 -3.82 -15.14
C GLU A 120 -16.78 -5.24 -14.60
N MET A 121 -16.42 -5.40 -13.32
CA MET A 121 -16.22 -6.72 -12.72
C MET A 121 -17.28 -7.74 -13.18
N LYS A 122 -16.90 -9.01 -13.34
CA LYS A 122 -17.87 -10.10 -13.23
C LYS A 122 -18.60 -9.88 -11.90
N SER A 123 -19.86 -9.48 -11.98
CA SER A 123 -20.72 -9.00 -10.90
C SER A 123 -20.90 -9.96 -9.71
N ASN A 124 -20.25 -11.14 -9.75
CA ASN A 124 -20.40 -12.22 -8.78
C ASN A 124 -19.06 -12.62 -8.13
N ALA A 125 -17.99 -11.86 -8.31
CA ALA A 125 -16.83 -12.01 -7.42
C ALA A 125 -17.21 -11.40 -6.07
N THR A 126 -18.00 -12.15 -5.31
CA THR A 126 -18.23 -11.89 -3.89
C THR A 126 -16.86 -11.95 -3.25
N LEU A 127 -16.32 -10.77 -2.93
CA LEU A 127 -15.20 -10.69 -2.01
C LEU A 127 -15.60 -11.51 -0.80
N ALA A 128 -14.74 -12.46 -0.41
CA ALA A 128 -14.94 -13.17 0.83
C ALA A 128 -15.15 -12.10 1.90
N THR A 129 -16.33 -12.11 2.54
CA THR A 129 -16.65 -11.16 3.60
C THR A 129 -15.45 -11.11 4.50
N ALA A 130 -14.79 -9.96 4.58
CA ALA A 130 -13.60 -9.80 5.39
C ALA A 130 -13.96 -10.36 6.76
N GLN A 131 -13.31 -11.46 7.16
CA GLN A 131 -13.55 -12.01 8.49
C GLN A 131 -13.32 -10.84 9.44
N PRO A 132 -14.29 -10.51 10.32
CA PRO A 132 -14.05 -9.54 11.37
C PRO A 132 -12.74 -9.96 12.00
N LEU A 133 -11.69 -9.15 11.84
CA LEU A 133 -10.38 -9.48 12.37
C LEU A 133 -10.63 -9.73 13.85
N GLU A 134 -10.56 -11.00 14.28
CA GLU A 134 -10.59 -11.29 15.70
C GLU A 134 -9.53 -10.37 16.30
N PRO A 135 -9.89 -9.54 17.30
CA PRO A 135 -8.97 -8.58 17.86
C PRO A 135 -7.72 -9.37 18.23
N ALA A 136 -6.63 -9.13 17.49
CA ALA A 136 -5.43 -9.96 17.58
C ALA A 136 -5.13 -10.08 19.06
N ALA A 137 -5.16 -11.31 19.58
CA ALA A 137 -5.02 -11.57 21.01
C ALA A 137 -3.86 -10.71 21.52
N ARG A 138 -4.17 -9.75 22.42
CA ARG A 138 -3.24 -8.69 22.81
C ARG A 138 -2.00 -9.34 23.38
N ARG A 139 -0.98 -9.54 22.54
CA ARG A 139 0.35 -9.92 23.00
C ARG A 139 0.89 -8.70 23.72
N THR A 140 1.43 -8.90 24.92
CA THR A 140 2.15 -7.85 25.63
C THR A 140 3.41 -7.53 24.81
N ILE A 141 3.36 -6.44 24.04
CA ILE A 141 4.49 -5.98 23.25
C ILE A 141 5.44 -5.24 24.19
N ASN A 142 6.72 -5.64 24.19
CA ASN A 142 7.76 -4.97 24.93
C ASN A 142 8.75 -4.32 23.95
N LEU A 143 8.66 -2.99 23.79
CA LEU A 143 9.54 -2.23 22.90
C LEU A 143 10.99 -2.15 23.40
N ALA A 144 11.26 -2.45 24.68
CA ALA A 144 12.61 -2.47 25.22
C ALA A 144 13.51 -3.56 24.60
N ASN A 145 12.90 -4.58 23.99
CA ASN A 145 13.65 -5.63 23.27
C ASN A 145 14.07 -5.20 21.87
N ILE A 146 13.61 -4.04 21.38
CA ILE A 146 13.92 -3.55 20.04
C ILE A 146 15.13 -2.62 20.13
N THR A 147 16.27 -3.05 19.60
CA THR A 147 17.51 -2.27 19.59
C THR A 147 17.70 -1.52 18.28
N PRO A 148 18.46 -0.40 18.28
CA PRO A 148 18.89 0.24 17.04
C PRO A 148 19.57 -0.77 16.09
N GLU A 149 19.46 -0.51 14.79
CA GLU A 149 20.00 -1.33 13.69
C GLU A 149 19.30 -2.66 13.42
N MET A 150 18.33 -3.10 14.25
CA MET A 150 17.48 -4.26 13.95
C MET A 150 16.77 -4.08 12.61
N LEU A 151 16.64 -5.18 11.86
CA LEU A 151 15.86 -5.22 10.63
C LEU A 151 14.37 -5.23 10.95
N ASP A 152 13.58 -4.71 10.01
CA ASP A 152 12.12 -4.79 10.04
C ASP A 152 11.60 -6.23 10.25
N SER A 153 12.21 -7.21 9.59
CA SER A 153 11.93 -8.65 9.79
C SER A 153 12.21 -9.15 11.21
N GLU A 154 13.29 -8.68 11.85
CA GLU A 154 13.63 -9.02 13.23
C GLU A 154 12.65 -8.38 14.22
N VAL A 155 12.20 -7.16 13.94
CA VAL A 155 11.16 -6.48 14.72
C VAL A 155 9.83 -7.23 14.60
N ILE A 156 9.42 -7.64 13.39
CA ILE A 156 8.20 -8.46 13.21
C ILE A 156 8.31 -9.78 13.98
N ALA A 157 9.47 -10.44 13.96
CA ALA A 157 9.68 -11.66 14.71
C ALA A 157 9.60 -11.45 16.23
N ALA A 158 10.09 -10.30 16.73
CA ALA A 158 10.12 -9.98 18.14
C ALA A 158 8.77 -9.54 18.71
N ILE A 159 8.04 -8.65 18.01
CA ILE A 159 6.85 -7.99 18.55
C ILE A 159 5.60 -8.08 17.66
N GLY A 160 5.71 -8.71 16.48
CA GLY A 160 4.61 -8.84 15.53
C GLY A 160 4.47 -7.67 14.57
N SER A 161 3.46 -7.77 13.71
CA SER A 161 3.15 -6.74 12.71
C SER A 161 2.57 -5.48 13.36
N PRO A 162 2.89 -4.28 12.85
CA PRO A 162 2.34 -3.03 13.36
C PRO A 162 0.87 -2.84 12.98
N ASP A 163 0.16 -2.00 13.73
CA ASP A 163 -1.23 -1.64 13.43
C ASP A 163 -1.32 -0.61 12.29
N HIS A 164 -0.36 0.30 12.23
CA HIS A 164 -0.25 1.29 11.17
C HIS A 164 1.20 1.50 10.75
N VAL A 165 1.38 1.75 9.45
CA VAL A 165 2.66 2.07 8.83
C VAL A 165 2.53 3.42 8.15
N SER A 166 3.42 4.35 8.47
CA SER A 166 3.53 5.64 7.80
C SER A 166 4.93 5.81 7.20
N SER A 167 5.07 6.58 6.13
CA SER A 167 6.38 6.91 5.57
C SER A 167 6.47 8.38 5.24
N LYS A 168 7.59 9.01 5.59
CA LYS A 168 7.88 10.40 5.28
C LYS A 168 9.30 10.57 4.74
N SER A 169 9.46 11.46 3.76
CA SER A 169 10.78 11.92 3.36
C SER A 169 11.40 12.73 4.49
N THR A 170 12.71 12.62 4.69
CA THR A 170 13.44 13.54 5.58
C THR A 170 13.88 14.77 4.80
N GLY A 171 14.21 15.85 5.51
CA GLY A 171 14.80 17.04 4.89
C GLY A 171 16.16 16.79 4.24
N LYS A 172 16.82 15.66 4.53
CA LYS A 172 18.13 15.32 3.96
C LYS A 172 18.04 14.86 2.51
N LYS A 173 16.87 14.42 2.04
CA LYS A 173 16.64 14.06 0.64
C LYS A 173 16.92 15.23 -0.33
N GLY A 174 16.78 16.47 0.13
CA GLY A 174 17.00 17.67 -0.68
C GLY A 174 18.44 18.18 -0.68
N ILE A 175 19.36 17.57 0.06
CA ILE A 175 20.75 18.05 0.17
C ILE A 175 21.59 17.46 -0.98
N PRO A 176 22.15 18.28 -1.88
CA PRO A 176 23.04 17.77 -2.93
C PRO A 176 24.22 17.01 -2.34
N PHE A 177 24.57 15.87 -2.94
CA PHE A 177 25.67 14.99 -2.49
C PHE A 177 25.48 14.35 -1.11
N TYR A 178 24.26 14.29 -0.58
CA TYR A 178 23.97 13.49 0.61
C TYR A 178 23.81 12.01 0.23
N PHE A 179 24.81 11.20 0.59
CA PHE A 179 24.86 9.76 0.32
C PHE A 179 24.51 8.90 1.55
N GLY A 180 23.99 9.52 2.61
CA GLY A 180 23.62 8.80 3.83
C GLY A 180 22.28 8.07 3.72
N SER A 181 22.06 7.09 4.58
CA SER A 181 20.85 6.24 4.63
C SER A 181 19.62 6.92 5.26
N ASP A 182 19.67 8.22 5.54
CA ASP A 182 18.63 8.98 6.25
C ASP A 182 17.91 9.96 5.33
N THR A 183 17.36 9.47 4.22
CA THR A 183 16.55 10.26 3.28
C THR A 183 15.05 10.00 3.44
N ARG A 184 14.68 8.86 4.04
CA ARG A 184 13.29 8.46 4.26
C ARG A 184 13.16 7.72 5.59
N ARG A 185 12.09 8.04 6.32
CA ARG A 185 11.68 7.32 7.53
C ARG A 185 10.41 6.54 7.29
N VAL A 186 10.33 5.37 7.90
CA VAL A 186 9.10 4.58 8.00
C VAL A 186 8.79 4.47 9.49
N SER A 187 7.57 4.79 9.92
CA SER A 187 7.15 4.64 11.30
C SER A 187 6.10 3.55 11.40
N TRP A 188 6.29 2.64 12.33
CA TRP A 188 5.39 1.56 12.68
C TRP A 188 4.79 1.86 14.05
N SER A 189 3.46 1.94 14.15
CA SER A 189 2.78 2.18 15.43
C SER A 189 2.09 0.92 15.93
N TYR A 190 2.14 0.74 17.24
CA TYR A 190 1.51 -0.34 18.00
C TYR A 190 0.59 0.30 19.05
N SER A 191 -0.72 0.08 18.91
CA SER A 191 -1.78 0.77 19.63
C SER A 191 -1.67 0.53 21.12
N GLY A 192 -1.57 1.61 21.89
CA GLY A 192 -1.42 1.54 23.35
C GLY A 192 -0.04 1.07 23.83
N VAL A 193 0.95 0.99 22.93
CA VAL A 193 2.31 0.56 23.24
C VAL A 193 3.32 1.64 22.86
N GLY A 194 3.31 2.11 21.61
CA GLY A 194 4.28 3.08 21.12
C GLY A 194 4.56 2.95 19.62
N TYR A 195 5.73 3.41 19.18
CA TYR A 195 6.15 3.33 17.80
C TYR A 195 7.63 2.99 17.61
N VAL A 196 7.94 2.40 16.46
CA VAL A 196 9.29 2.10 15.96
C VAL A 196 9.52 2.90 14.68
N VAL A 197 10.60 3.66 14.62
CA VAL A 197 11.01 4.43 13.43
C VAL A 197 12.18 3.73 12.77
N PHE A 198 12.06 3.50 11.47
CA PHE A 198 13.10 2.92 10.64
C PHE A 198 13.76 4.00 9.77
N SER A 199 15.08 3.90 9.59
CA SER A 199 15.78 4.51 8.46
C SER A 199 15.72 3.58 7.26
N ARG A 200 15.41 4.11 6.08
CA ARG A 200 15.48 3.33 4.84
C ARG A 200 16.77 3.65 4.10
N ASN A 201 17.59 2.65 3.88
CA ASN A 201 18.73 2.76 2.99
C ASN A 201 18.24 2.87 1.53
N GLU A 202 18.60 3.94 0.83
CA GLU A 202 18.14 4.18 -0.56
C GLU A 202 18.77 3.23 -1.59
N TYR A 203 19.93 2.64 -1.28
CA TYR A 203 20.65 1.78 -2.22
C TYR A 203 20.06 0.37 -2.27
N ASN A 204 19.76 -0.21 -1.10
CA ASN A 204 19.25 -1.58 -1.00
C ASN A 204 17.79 -1.66 -0.51
N GLY A 205 17.18 -0.54 -0.12
CA GLY A 205 15.81 -0.47 0.37
C GLY A 205 15.61 -0.97 1.80
N GLU A 206 16.68 -1.40 2.48
CA GLU A 206 16.65 -2.04 3.80
C GLU A 206 16.19 -1.06 4.88
N LEU A 207 15.33 -1.55 5.79
CA LEU A 207 14.82 -0.81 6.92
C LEU A 207 15.55 -1.22 8.19
N ARG A 208 16.16 -0.25 8.87
CA ARG A 208 16.85 -0.45 10.14
C ARG A 208 16.25 0.43 11.21
N VAL A 209 16.03 -0.13 12.40
CA VAL A 209 15.52 0.62 13.55
C VAL A 209 16.45 1.77 13.85
N PHE A 210 15.88 2.96 13.92
CA PHE A 210 16.56 4.20 14.26
C PHE A 210 16.17 4.68 15.66
N GLU A 211 14.89 4.61 15.98
CA GLU A 211 14.35 5.09 17.25
C GLU A 211 13.13 4.27 17.63
N THR A 212 12.97 4.03 18.93
CA THR A 212 11.75 3.49 19.53
C THR A 212 11.24 4.48 20.55
N LYS A 213 9.91 4.60 20.68
CA LYS A 213 9.30 5.43 21.71
C LYS A 213 8.03 4.77 22.23
N GLU A 214 7.94 4.64 23.54
CA GLU A 214 6.73 4.19 24.22
C GLU A 214 5.71 5.32 24.28
N ASP A 215 4.43 4.97 24.16
CA ASP A 215 3.35 5.95 24.29
C ASP A 215 3.12 6.24 25.78
N ALA A 216 3.32 7.50 26.19
CA ALA A 216 3.25 7.89 27.60
C ALA A 216 1.84 7.78 28.21
N SER A 217 0.83 7.45 27.39
CA SER A 217 -0.54 7.16 27.83
C SER A 217 -0.81 5.69 28.15
N ALA A 218 0.19 4.81 28.08
CA ALA A 218 0.06 3.43 28.56
C ALA A 218 0.14 3.39 30.10
N PRO A 219 -0.85 2.78 30.80
CA PRO A 219 -0.93 2.75 32.27
C PRO A 219 0.12 1.85 32.93
#